data_AF-A0A7C4XSP9-F1
#
_entry.id   AF-A0A7C4XSP9-F1
#
_cell.length_a   1.000
_cell.length_b   1.000
_cell.length_c   1.000
_cell.angle_alpha   90.00
_cell.angle_beta   90.00
_cell.angle_gamma   90.00
#
_symmetry.space_group_name_H-M   'P 1'
#
loop_
_entity.id
_entity.type
_entity.pdbx_description
1 polymer ?
#
loop_
_entity_poly.entity_id
_entity_poly.type
_entity_poly.pdbx_seq_one_letter_code
_entity_poly.pdbx_strand_id
1 'polypeptide(L)'
;MYVLILTILTTALMLLVGLIILASYLVVRRKGSSKSGSEPYLCGESMDDFKTFISVGSSNLYWGSVSAILKKFYEVLRDKIHTGVLNDWLVLMCLWFFIATITSLIVVFVGG
;
A
#
# COMPACT_ATOMS: atom_id res chain seq x y z
N MET A 1 16.06 28.28 13.56
CA MET A 1 15.92 26.85 13.92
C MET A 1 14.69 26.21 13.26
N TYR A 2 13.51 26.82 13.36
CA TYR A 2 12.25 26.32 12.78
C TYR A 2 12.31 26.05 11.26
N VAL A 3 12.90 26.95 10.48
CA VAL A 3 13.05 26.80 9.01
C VAL A 3 13.90 25.58 8.66
N LEU A 4 15.02 25.35 9.38
CA LEU A 4 15.87 24.17 9.17
C LEU A 4 15.12 22.87 9.47
N ILE A 5 14.35 22.83 10.56
CA ILE A 5 13.54 21.67 10.94
C ILE A 5 12.51 21.36 9.85
N LEU A 6 11.79 22.37 9.35
CA LEU A 6 10.82 22.20 8.27
C LEU A 6 11.48 21.70 6.98
N THR A 7 12.66 22.20 6.62
CA THR A 7 13.38 21.72 5.43
C THR A 7 13.82 20.27 5.55
N ILE A 8 14.25 19.83 6.74
CA ILE A 8 14.62 18.43 6.99
C ILE A 8 13.38 17.52 6.93
N LEU A 9 12.25 17.97 7.49
CA LEU A 9 11.03 17.16 7.55
C LEU A 9 10.40 17.00 6.16
N THR A 10 10.36 18.08 5.38
CA THR A 10 9.87 18.06 3.98
C THR A 10 10.76 17.20 3.07
N THR A 11 12.09 17.30 3.18
CA THR A 11 13.02 16.45 2.42
C THR A 11 12.90 14.98 2.81
N ALA A 12 12.76 14.66 4.11
CA ALA A 12 12.51 13.29 4.57
C ALA A 12 11.18 12.72 4.02
N LEU A 13 10.12 13.52 4.00
CA LEU A 13 8.83 13.15 3.40
C LEU A 13 8.96 12.88 1.90
N MET A 14 9.66 13.73 1.16
CA MET A 14 9.92 13.53 -0.27
C MET A 14 10.70 12.24 -0.53
N LEU A 15 11.73 11.97 0.28
CA LEU A 15 12.49 10.73 0.22
C LEU A 15 11.62 9.50 0.48
N LEU A 16 10.75 9.57 1.50
CA LEU A 16 9.82 8.51 1.86
C LEU A 16 8.83 8.23 0.72
N VAL A 17 8.27 9.26 0.10
CA VAL A 17 7.40 9.11 -1.08
C VAL A 17 8.15 8.47 -2.23
N GLY A 18 9.39 8.89 -2.50
CA GLY A 18 10.25 8.31 -3.52
C GLY A 18 10.53 6.82 -3.27
N LEU A 19 10.81 6.43 -2.02
CA LEU A 19 11.00 5.04 -1.62
C LEU A 19 9.74 4.19 -1.79
N ILE A 20 8.56 4.73 -1.46
CA ILE A 20 7.29 4.04 -1.67
C ILE A 20 7.06 3.77 -3.17
N ILE A 21 7.31 4.77 -4.02
CA ILE A 21 7.20 4.62 -5.47
C ILE A 21 8.20 3.56 -5.97
N LEU A 22 9.47 3.63 -5.54
CA LEU A 22 10.49 2.65 -5.91
C LEU A 22 10.10 1.23 -5.47
N ALA A 23 9.65 1.05 -4.23
CA ALA A 23 9.20 -0.23 -3.72
C ALA A 23 8.00 -0.77 -4.51
N SER A 24 7.01 0.09 -4.80
CA SER A 24 5.86 -0.28 -5.63
C SER A 24 6.30 -0.71 -7.03
N TYR A 25 7.24 0.01 -7.65
CA TYR A 25 7.81 -0.33 -8.94
C TYR A 25 8.54 -1.68 -8.88
N LEU A 26 9.36 -1.93 -7.87
CA LEU A 26 10.08 -3.20 -7.74
C LEU A 26 9.15 -4.40 -7.52
N VAL A 27 8.05 -4.22 -6.78
CA VAL A 27 7.04 -5.26 -6.56
C VAL A 27 6.23 -5.53 -7.83
N VAL A 28 5.86 -4.48 -8.56
CA VAL A 28 5.00 -4.58 -9.76
C VAL A 28 5.79 -4.92 -11.02
N ARG A 29 7.08 -4.56 -11.09
CA ARG A 29 7.97 -4.87 -12.22
C ARG A 29 8.07 -6.39 -12.33
N ARG A 30 7.25 -6.96 -13.19
CA ARG A 30 7.37 -8.36 -13.63
C ARG A 30 8.81 -8.54 -14.10
N LYS A 31 9.57 -9.43 -13.46
CA LYS A 31 10.74 -10.04 -14.13
C LYS A 31 10.16 -10.65 -15.40
N GLY A 32 10.50 -10.09 -16.56
CA GLY A 32 10.02 -10.55 -17.84
C GLY A 32 10.23 -12.05 -17.92
N SER A 33 9.17 -12.83 -17.74
CA SER A 33 9.21 -14.25 -17.96
C SER A 33 9.05 -14.41 -19.46
N SER A 34 10.19 -14.32 -20.17
CA SER A 34 10.35 -14.85 -21.52
C SER A 34 10.27 -16.39 -21.48
N LYS A 35 9.22 -16.93 -20.86
CA LYS A 35 8.84 -18.32 -21.07
C LYS A 35 8.09 -18.32 -22.39
N SER A 36 8.69 -18.94 -23.40
CA SER A 36 8.02 -19.25 -24.67
C SER A 36 6.64 -19.86 -24.36
N GLY A 37 5.57 -19.24 -24.86
CA GLY A 37 4.17 -19.62 -24.58
C GLY A 37 3.41 -18.73 -23.58
N SER A 38 4.00 -17.66 -23.04
CA SER A 38 3.29 -16.64 -22.25
C SER A 38 2.75 -15.47 -23.10
N GLU A 39 3.05 -15.48 -24.39
CA GLU A 39 2.57 -14.49 -25.35
C GLU A 39 1.12 -14.81 -25.75
N PRO A 40 0.20 -13.82 -25.74
CA PRO A 40 -1.13 -14.02 -26.29
C PRO A 40 -1.05 -14.47 -27.75
N TYR A 41 -1.82 -15.50 -28.12
CA TYR A 41 -1.86 -16.03 -29.47
C TYR A 41 -2.43 -14.97 -30.42
N LEU A 42 -1.54 -14.36 -31.20
CA LEU A 42 -1.82 -13.23 -32.10
C LEU A 42 -2.09 -13.70 -33.54
N CYS A 43 -2.53 -14.94 -33.75
CA CYS A 43 -2.82 -15.50 -35.08
C CYS A 43 -1.68 -15.31 -36.12
N GLY A 44 -0.42 -15.25 -35.67
CA GLY A 44 0.75 -15.03 -36.52
C GLY A 44 1.16 -13.56 -36.74
N GLU A 45 0.46 -12.61 -36.13
CA GLU A 45 0.85 -11.19 -36.15
C GLU A 45 2.02 -10.90 -35.21
N SER A 46 2.82 -9.88 -35.56
CA SER A 46 4.01 -9.53 -34.81
C SER A 46 3.64 -8.81 -33.50
N MET A 47 4.31 -9.18 -32.39
CA MET A 47 4.10 -8.57 -31.07
C MET A 47 4.38 -7.06 -31.04
N ASP A 48 5.18 -6.57 -31.98
CA ASP A 48 5.56 -5.17 -32.06
C ASP A 48 4.38 -4.26 -32.47
N ASP A 49 3.40 -4.81 -33.18
CA ASP A 49 2.19 -4.08 -33.57
C ASP A 49 1.20 -3.93 -32.41
N PHE A 50 1.22 -4.85 -31.43
CA PHE A 50 0.25 -4.92 -30.32
C PHE A 50 0.78 -4.47 -28.96
N LYS A 51 2.09 -4.25 -28.81
CA LYS A 51 2.72 -3.82 -27.55
C LYS A 51 2.06 -2.58 -26.91
N THR A 52 1.55 -1.67 -27.72
CA THR A 52 0.86 -0.44 -27.29
C THR A 52 -0.55 -0.71 -26.75
N PHE A 53 -1.25 -1.72 -27.28
CA PHE A 53 -2.57 -2.17 -26.84
C PHE A 53 -2.52 -3.05 -25.59
N ILE A 54 -1.38 -3.69 -25.32
CA ILE A 54 -1.10 -4.43 -24.07
C ILE A 54 -0.57 -3.47 -22.99
N SER A 55 -0.88 -2.17 -23.08
CA SER A 55 -0.67 -1.29 -21.93
C SER A 55 -1.66 -1.70 -20.83
N VAL A 56 -1.14 -1.97 -19.63
CA VAL A 56 -1.95 -2.35 -18.48
C VAL A 56 -2.86 -1.17 -18.16
N GLY A 57 -4.11 -1.22 -18.64
CA GLY A 57 -5.06 -0.12 -18.44
C GLY A 57 -5.18 0.24 -16.96
N SER A 58 -5.44 1.52 -16.67
CA SER A 58 -5.60 2.04 -15.29
C SER A 58 -6.58 1.21 -14.45
N SER A 59 -7.61 0.63 -15.07
CA SER A 59 -8.54 -0.33 -14.46
C SER A 59 -7.83 -1.57 -13.89
N ASN A 60 -6.87 -2.15 -14.61
CA ASN A 60 -6.11 -3.30 -14.15
C ASN A 60 -5.18 -2.96 -12.97
N LEU A 61 -4.66 -1.73 -12.93
CA LEU A 61 -3.88 -1.26 -11.79
C LEU A 61 -4.78 -1.10 -10.55
N TYR A 62 -5.94 -0.46 -10.72
CA TYR A 62 -6.94 -0.28 -9.66
C TYR A 62 -7.39 -1.64 -9.08
N TRP A 63 -7.87 -2.54 -9.93
CA TRP A 63 -8.35 -3.86 -9.49
C TRP A 63 -7.21 -4.75 -8.97
N GLY A 64 -5.99 -4.60 -9.51
CA GLY A 64 -4.79 -5.23 -8.99
C GLY A 64 -4.48 -4.78 -7.56
N SER A 65 -4.48 -3.47 -7.30
CA SER A 65 -4.26 -2.93 -5.95
C SER A 65 -5.39 -3.32 -4.99
N VAL A 66 -6.64 -3.27 -5.44
CA VAL A 66 -7.81 -3.65 -4.62
C VAL A 66 -7.73 -5.13 -4.22
N SER A 67 -7.51 -6.03 -5.17
CA SER A 67 -7.48 -7.47 -4.90
C SER A 67 -6.25 -7.89 -4.10
N ALA A 68 -5.09 -7.29 -4.35
CA ALA A 68 -3.84 -7.67 -3.69
C ALA A 68 -3.70 -7.10 -2.27
N ILE A 69 -4.14 -5.86 -2.04
CA ILE A 69 -3.88 -5.12 -0.80
C ILE A 69 -5.18 -4.92 -0.02
N LEU A 70 -6.16 -4.24 -0.59
CA LEU A 70 -7.37 -3.84 0.14
C LEU A 70 -8.21 -5.04 0.58
N LYS A 71 -8.34 -6.04 -0.29
CA LYS A 71 -9.09 -7.27 0.04
C LYS A 71 -8.42 -8.04 1.18
N LYS A 72 -7.11 -8.24 1.13
CA LYS A 72 -6.37 -8.93 2.20
C LYS A 72 -6.43 -8.15 3.52
N PHE A 73 -6.30 -6.83 3.45
CA PHE A 73 -6.43 -5.98 4.62
C PHE A 73 -7.83 -6.06 5.23
N TYR A 74 -8.87 -6.03 4.40
CA TYR A 74 -10.25 -6.19 4.83
C TYR A 74 -10.50 -7.57 5.47
N GLU A 75 -10.01 -8.65 4.86
CA GLU A 75 -10.10 -10.00 5.43
C GLU A 75 -9.43 -10.06 6.80
N VAL A 76 -8.25 -9.46 6.99
CA VAL A 76 -7.61 -9.38 8.30
C VAL A 76 -8.44 -8.56 9.28
N LEU A 77 -8.94 -7.40 8.88
CA LEU A 77 -9.76 -6.56 9.76
C LEU A 77 -11.01 -7.31 10.22
N ARG A 78 -11.72 -7.95 9.29
CA ARG A 78 -12.93 -8.69 9.57
C ARG A 78 -12.65 -9.94 10.41
N ASP A 79 -11.69 -10.76 9.99
CA ASP A 79 -11.52 -12.11 10.54
C ASP A 79 -10.62 -12.15 11.78
N LYS A 80 -9.75 -11.15 11.98
CA LYS A 80 -8.81 -11.10 13.11
C LYS A 80 -9.11 -10.00 14.12
N ILE A 81 -9.65 -8.86 13.69
CA ILE A 81 -9.92 -7.72 14.59
C ILE A 81 -11.39 -7.71 15.03
N HIS A 82 -12.31 -8.12 14.16
CA HIS A 82 -13.74 -8.19 14.47
C HIS A 82 -14.21 -9.64 14.50
N THR A 83 -13.59 -10.43 15.38
CA THR A 83 -13.90 -11.86 15.60
C THR A 83 -15.33 -12.10 16.09
N GLY A 84 -16.03 -11.06 16.56
CA GLY A 84 -17.36 -11.15 17.16
C GLY A 84 -17.34 -11.69 18.61
N VAL A 85 -16.16 -12.03 19.13
CA VAL A 85 -15.97 -12.47 20.51
C VAL A 85 -15.90 -11.25 21.42
N LEU A 86 -16.78 -11.18 22.42
CA LEU A 86 -16.91 -10.01 23.31
C LEU A 86 -15.60 -9.71 24.08
N ASN A 87 -14.85 -10.75 24.45
CA ASN A 87 -13.56 -10.60 25.13
C ASN A 87 -12.51 -9.93 24.24
N ASP A 88 -12.37 -10.38 22.99
CA ASP A 88 -11.43 -9.79 22.03
C ASP A 88 -11.81 -8.33 21.72
N TRP A 89 -13.10 -8.03 21.64
CA TRP A 89 -13.61 -6.66 21.49
C TRP A 89 -13.22 -5.78 22.68
N LEU A 90 -13.37 -6.27 23.91
CA LEU A 90 -13.02 -5.51 25.11
C LEU A 90 -11.52 -5.21 25.15
N VAL A 91 -10.68 -6.20 24.86
CA VAL A 91 -9.22 -6.03 24.74
C VAL A 91 -8.88 -4.98 23.69
N LEU A 92 -9.52 -5.03 22.52
CA LEU A 92 -9.32 -4.05 21.46
C LEU A 92 -9.72 -2.64 21.91
N MET A 93 -10.85 -2.47 22.60
CA MET A 93 -11.29 -1.18 23.14
C MET A 93 -10.33 -0.64 24.19
N CYS A 94 -9.87 -1.47 25.13
CA CYS A 94 -8.90 -1.07 26.14
C CYS A 94 -7.58 -0.61 25.51
N LEU A 95 -7.08 -1.33 24.49
CA LEU A 95 -5.89 -0.92 23.75
C LEU A 95 -6.10 0.42 23.02
N TRP A 96 -7.25 0.60 22.37
CA TRP A 96 -7.59 1.85 21.70
C TRP A 96 -7.63 3.03 22.67
N PHE A 97 -8.29 2.88 23.81
CA PHE A 97 -8.34 3.92 24.84
C PHE A 97 -6.97 4.22 25.45
N PHE A 98 -6.16 3.18 25.68
CA PHE A 98 -4.80 3.34 26.19
C PHE A 98 -3.92 4.14 25.22
N ILE A 99 -3.94 3.79 23.93
CA ILE A 99 -3.21 4.53 22.89
C ILE A 99 -3.70 5.97 22.81
N ALA A 100 -5.02 6.20 22.75
CA ALA A 100 -5.58 7.54 22.69
C ALA A 100 -5.16 8.41 23.89
N THR A 101 -5.13 7.82 25.09
CA THR A 101 -4.70 8.49 26.32
C THR A 101 -3.22 8.85 26.25
N ILE A 102 -2.34 7.92 25.85
CA ILE A 102 -0.91 8.20 25.68
C ILE A 102 -0.69 9.29 24.62
N THR A 103 -1.33 9.20 23.47
CA THR A 103 -1.23 10.22 22.42
C THR A 103 -1.67 11.58 22.94
N SER A 104 -2.79 11.65 23.67
CA SER A 104 -3.25 12.89 24.29
C SER A 104 -2.23 13.47 25.27
N LEU A 105 -1.62 12.63 26.11
CA LEU A 105 -0.58 13.07 27.04
C LEU A 105 0.63 13.63 26.29
N ILE A 106 1.11 12.92 25.26
CA ILE A 106 2.24 13.39 24.45
C ILE A 106 1.92 14.74 23.81
N VAL A 107 0.73 14.90 23.23
CA VAL A 107 0.32 16.17 22.60
C VAL A 107 0.27 17.31 23.61
N VAL A 108 -0.28 17.08 24.81
CA VAL A 108 -0.39 18.11 25.86
C VAL A 108 0.97 18.49 26.44
N PHE A 109 1.87 17.52 26.67
CA PHE A 109 3.15 17.76 27.34
C PHE A 109 4.31 18.11 26.40
N VAL A 110 4.20 17.78 25.11
CA VAL A 110 5.26 18.06 24.11
C VAL A 110 4.84 19.16 23.13
N GLY A 111 3.53 19.29 22.86
CA GLY A 111 2.99 20.32 21.97
C GLY A 111 2.47 21.57 22.67
N GLY A 112 2.32 21.54 24.00
CA GLY A 112 1.96 22.67 24.86
C GLY A 112 3.17 23.47 25.34
#